data_AF-A0A9D6K6K4-F1
#
_entry.id   AF-A0A9D6K6K4-F1
#
_cell.length_a   1.000
_cell.length_b   1.000
_cell.length_c   1.000
_cell.angle_alpha   90.00
_cell.angle_beta   90.00
_cell.angle_gamma   90.00
#
_symmetry.space_group_name_H-M   'P 1'
#
loop_
_entity.id
_entity.type
_entity.pdbx_description
1 polymer ?
#
loop_
_entity_poly.entity_id
_entity_poly.type
_entity_poly.pdbx_seq_one_letter_code
_entity_poly.pdbx_strand_id
1 'polypeptide(L)'
;MKFFRFLILIGLLLILSAGYLHGSIVADITPDRKGNIPKGWELKEWNGKADILIENENGSNIFHLKSSKSSFALHKELKLNLKEYPIIRWKWKVARLPDGGDVRNKKMDDQAAQLYVVFPRFPAMVNSRVIGYIWESSAPSGSITESKKRLHTKYIVLQSGKERLGEWIEEKRNVYADYKMLFNEEPPPVGKISIMIDSDDTKSSAESFFSEIIFEKEPFMLAEAPRPAEKEGAGLTEEKRAGKTVSGEGESPVAQKESEVKKEENKKIIQALKGLWPKKKPADKEAAENAIPEPTPAEREQGIGIYLIVGIPILILIIVVLIVKAKGALSLF
;
A
#
# COMPACT_ATOMS: atom_id res chain seq x y z
N MET A 1 -16.02 -24.21 41.78
CA MET A 1 -15.22 -22.97 41.54
C MET A 1 -13.98 -23.17 40.66
N LYS A 2 -13.15 -24.21 40.84
CA LYS A 2 -11.91 -24.40 40.02
C LYS A 2 -12.18 -24.66 38.51
N PHE A 3 -13.22 -25.45 38.19
CA PHE A 3 -13.61 -25.75 36.80
C PHE A 3 -14.15 -24.51 36.05
N PHE A 4 -14.89 -23.63 36.74
CA PHE A 4 -15.42 -22.39 36.17
C PHE A 4 -14.30 -21.36 35.91
N ARG A 5 -13.28 -21.28 36.78
CA ARG A 5 -12.08 -20.47 36.56
C ARG A 5 -11.26 -20.96 35.36
N PHE A 6 -11.21 -22.27 35.14
CA PHE A 6 -10.52 -22.87 33.98
C PHE A 6 -11.24 -22.55 32.65
N LEU A 7 -12.57 -22.62 32.61
CA LEU A 7 -13.36 -22.23 31.44
C LEU A 7 -13.26 -20.73 31.11
N ILE A 8 -13.21 -19.86 32.13
CA ILE A 8 -12.98 -18.42 31.94
C ILE A 8 -11.59 -18.16 31.36
N LEU A 9 -10.55 -18.88 31.81
CA LEU A 9 -9.19 -18.76 31.29
C LEU A 9 -9.08 -19.22 29.83
N ILE A 10 -9.75 -20.32 29.45
CA ILE A 10 -9.80 -20.77 28.04
C ILE A 10 -10.58 -19.78 27.18
N GLY A 11 -11.71 -19.24 27.69
CA GLY A 11 -12.47 -18.20 26.99
C GLY A 11 -11.65 -16.93 26.75
N LEU A 12 -10.89 -16.47 27.76
CA LEU A 12 -9.98 -15.34 27.63
C LEU A 12 -8.84 -15.62 26.65
N LEU A 13 -8.26 -16.84 26.66
CA LEU A 13 -7.22 -17.25 25.72
C LEU A 13 -7.75 -17.30 24.27
N LEU A 14 -8.98 -17.76 24.07
CA LEU A 14 -9.64 -17.79 22.76
C LEU A 14 -10.02 -16.38 22.28
N ILE A 15 -10.47 -15.49 23.17
CA ILE A 15 -10.74 -14.08 22.82
C ILE A 15 -9.44 -13.32 22.51
N LEU A 16 -8.33 -13.63 23.20
CA LEU A 16 -7.00 -13.12 22.88
C LEU A 16 -6.47 -13.64 21.53
N SER A 17 -6.83 -14.86 21.12
CA SER A 17 -6.50 -15.37 19.77
C SER A 17 -7.41 -14.81 18.67
N ALA A 18 -8.69 -14.53 18.97
CA ALA A 18 -9.66 -14.02 18.00
C ALA A 18 -9.52 -12.51 17.74
N GLY A 19 -8.87 -11.77 18.63
CA GLY A 19 -8.57 -10.34 18.48
C GLY A 19 -7.48 -10.01 17.44
N TYR A 20 -6.84 -11.01 16.84
CA TYR A 20 -5.79 -10.85 15.83
C TYR A 20 -6.29 -11.08 14.39
N LEU A 21 -7.52 -10.70 14.07
CA LEU A 21 -7.87 -10.41 12.67
C LEU A 21 -7.17 -9.08 12.29
N HIS A 22 -5.87 -9.16 12.00
CA HIS A 22 -5.13 -8.07 11.39
C HIS A 22 -5.87 -7.71 10.11
N GLY A 23 -6.50 -6.53 10.08
CA GLY A 23 -7.07 -6.02 8.84
C GLY A 23 -5.96 -6.02 7.78
N SER A 24 -6.15 -6.78 6.72
CA SER A 24 -5.19 -6.87 5.62
C SER A 24 -5.90 -6.71 4.29
N ILE A 25 -5.28 -5.99 3.37
CA ILE A 25 -5.73 -5.85 1.98
C ILE A 25 -4.78 -6.68 1.13
N VAL A 26 -5.28 -7.80 0.60
CA VAL A 26 -4.50 -8.72 -0.23
C VAL A 26 -4.67 -8.35 -1.71
N ALA A 27 -3.56 -8.18 -2.42
CA ALA A 27 -3.59 -8.09 -3.87
C ALA A 27 -3.72 -9.49 -4.47
N ASP A 28 -4.96 -9.97 -4.59
CA ASP A 28 -5.27 -11.35 -5.01
C ASP A 28 -4.67 -11.72 -6.37
N ILE A 29 -3.96 -12.86 -6.40
CA ILE A 29 -3.24 -13.45 -7.56
C ILE A 29 -3.99 -14.69 -8.08
N THR A 30 -5.20 -14.97 -7.58
CA THR A 30 -5.99 -16.12 -8.01
C THR A 30 -6.25 -16.09 -9.53
N PRO A 31 -5.82 -17.13 -10.29
CA PRO A 31 -6.03 -17.19 -11.72
C PRO A 31 -7.50 -17.00 -12.10
N ASP A 32 -7.76 -16.22 -13.14
CA ASP A 32 -9.08 -16.21 -13.76
C ASP A 32 -9.23 -17.43 -14.67
N ARG A 33 -10.45 -17.95 -14.84
CA ARG A 33 -10.74 -19.15 -15.63
C ARG A 33 -10.35 -19.03 -17.11
N LYS A 34 -10.04 -17.82 -17.59
CA LYS A 34 -9.81 -17.50 -19.01
C LYS A 34 -8.46 -16.84 -19.32
N GLY A 35 -7.48 -16.83 -18.42
CA GLY A 35 -6.15 -16.32 -18.78
C GLY A 35 -5.11 -16.28 -17.67
N ASN A 36 -3.89 -15.87 -18.04
CA ASN A 36 -2.74 -15.76 -17.14
C ASN A 36 -2.69 -14.43 -16.37
N ILE A 37 -3.78 -13.65 -16.41
CA ILE A 37 -3.91 -12.39 -15.68
C ILE A 37 -5.05 -12.55 -14.65
N PRO A 38 -4.79 -12.41 -13.34
CA PRO A 38 -5.82 -12.54 -12.32
C PRO A 38 -6.86 -11.42 -12.40
N LYS A 39 -8.05 -11.67 -11.84
CA LYS A 39 -9.12 -10.67 -11.83
C LYS A 39 -8.69 -9.36 -11.18
N GLY A 40 -9.00 -8.25 -11.85
CA GLY A 40 -8.67 -6.90 -11.40
C GLY A 40 -7.20 -6.51 -11.57
N TRP A 41 -6.39 -7.37 -12.20
CA TRP A 41 -5.09 -6.98 -12.73
C TRP A 41 -5.21 -6.60 -14.21
N GLU A 42 -4.42 -5.61 -14.61
CA GLU A 42 -4.34 -5.13 -15.99
C GLU A 42 -2.91 -5.22 -16.50
N LEU A 43 -2.74 -5.81 -17.68
CA LEU A 43 -1.45 -5.88 -18.37
C LEU A 43 -1.16 -4.60 -19.13
N LYS A 44 0.06 -4.08 -18.98
CA LYS A 44 0.62 -3.03 -19.82
C LYS A 44 1.94 -3.46 -20.43
N GLU A 45 2.01 -3.47 -21.75
CA GLU A 45 3.23 -3.70 -22.54
C GLU A 45 3.76 -2.36 -23.06
N TRP A 46 5.07 -2.10 -22.89
CA TRP A 46 5.75 -0.96 -23.52
C TRP A 46 6.66 -1.40 -24.66
N ASN A 47 7.35 -2.53 -24.50
CA ASN A 47 8.21 -3.10 -25.53
C ASN A 47 8.13 -4.64 -25.52
N GLY A 48 8.11 -5.26 -26.70
CA GLY A 48 7.98 -6.71 -26.83
C GLY A 48 6.62 -7.25 -26.36
N LYS A 49 6.58 -8.55 -26.08
CA LYS A 49 5.40 -9.26 -25.58
C LYS A 49 5.63 -9.75 -24.15
N ALA A 50 4.60 -9.68 -23.33
CA ALA A 50 4.64 -10.17 -21.96
C ALA A 50 4.61 -11.70 -21.94
N ASP A 51 5.50 -12.28 -21.14
CA ASP A 51 5.52 -13.71 -20.82
C ASP A 51 5.21 -13.84 -19.33
N ILE A 52 3.99 -14.31 -19.05
CA ILE A 52 3.38 -14.32 -17.73
C ILE A 52 2.71 -15.66 -17.52
N LEU A 53 3.05 -16.31 -16.41
CA LEU A 53 2.38 -17.47 -15.89
C LEU A 53 1.92 -17.21 -14.46
N ILE A 54 0.82 -17.86 -14.07
CA ILE A 54 0.44 -17.95 -12.67
C ILE A 54 0.61 -19.42 -12.28
N GLU A 55 1.44 -19.65 -11.28
CA GLU A 55 1.79 -20.98 -10.80
C GLU A 55 1.36 -21.13 -9.34
N ASN A 56 1.21 -22.37 -8.88
CA ASN A 56 1.04 -22.66 -7.47
C ASN A 56 2.36 -23.23 -6.93
N GLU A 57 3.01 -22.51 -6.02
CA GLU A 57 4.22 -22.96 -5.33
C GLU A 57 3.91 -23.06 -3.83
N ASN A 58 3.98 -24.27 -3.28
CA ASN A 58 3.71 -24.56 -1.86
C ASN A 58 2.35 -24.05 -1.35
N GLY A 59 1.30 -24.10 -2.18
CA GLY A 59 -0.05 -23.67 -1.81
C GLY A 59 -0.33 -22.18 -2.04
N SER A 60 0.68 -21.39 -2.43
CA SER A 60 0.50 -19.98 -2.79
C SER A 60 0.48 -19.79 -4.30
N ASN A 61 -0.46 -18.97 -4.80
CA ASN A 61 -0.44 -18.50 -6.19
C ASN A 61 0.66 -17.44 -6.34
N ILE A 62 1.49 -17.61 -7.36
CA ILE A 62 2.62 -16.73 -7.65
C ILE A 62 2.52 -16.22 -9.08
N PHE A 63 2.94 -14.98 -9.29
CA PHE A 63 3.29 -14.53 -10.64
C PHE A 63 4.66 -15.05 -10.99
N HIS A 64 4.80 -15.55 -12.21
CA HIS A 64 6.07 -15.88 -12.84
C HIS A 64 6.19 -15.05 -14.11
N LEU A 65 7.18 -14.16 -14.13
CA LEU A 65 7.40 -13.19 -15.20
C LEU A 65 8.73 -13.46 -15.90
N LYS A 66 8.71 -13.51 -17.23
CA LYS A 66 9.90 -13.60 -18.07
C LYS A 66 9.97 -12.43 -19.01
N SER A 67 11.16 -11.85 -19.13
CA SER A 67 11.45 -10.79 -20.07
C SER A 67 12.61 -11.20 -20.96
N SER A 68 12.46 -10.96 -22.27
CA SER A 68 13.51 -11.15 -23.27
C SER A 68 13.44 -9.99 -24.23
N LYS A 69 14.29 -8.98 -24.00
CA LYS A 69 14.26 -7.69 -24.72
C LYS A 69 12.87 -7.05 -24.66
N SER A 70 12.14 -7.24 -23.57
CA SER A 70 10.76 -6.75 -23.39
C SER A 70 10.60 -5.96 -22.10
N SER A 71 9.53 -5.18 -22.01
CA SER A 71 9.19 -4.37 -20.84
C SER A 71 7.67 -4.33 -20.68
N PHE A 72 7.21 -4.84 -19.54
CA PHE A 72 5.78 -4.90 -19.23
C PHE A 72 5.53 -4.90 -17.72
N ALA A 73 4.31 -4.52 -17.34
CA ALA A 73 3.88 -4.50 -15.95
C ALA A 73 2.46 -5.04 -15.81
N LEU A 74 2.18 -5.57 -14.62
CA LEU A 74 0.84 -5.86 -14.16
C LEU A 74 0.43 -4.83 -13.13
N HIS A 75 -0.73 -4.25 -13.34
CA HIS A 75 -1.29 -3.18 -12.53
C HIS A 75 -2.51 -3.69 -11.77
N LYS A 76 -2.64 -3.35 -10.48
CA LYS A 76 -3.88 -3.57 -9.72
C LYS A 76 -4.32 -2.26 -9.11
N GLU A 77 -5.53 -1.81 -9.44
CA GLU A 77 -6.13 -0.69 -8.75
C GLU A 77 -6.45 -1.07 -7.30
N LEU A 78 -6.08 -0.18 -6.37
CA LEU A 78 -6.44 -0.29 -4.96
C LEU A 78 -6.48 1.08 -4.35
N LYS A 79 -7.59 1.39 -3.68
CA LYS A 79 -7.78 2.63 -2.93
C LYS A 79 -7.60 2.31 -1.46
N LEU A 80 -6.46 2.69 -0.90
CA LEU A 80 -6.21 2.52 0.54
C LEU A 80 -5.53 3.74 1.16
N ASN A 81 -5.79 3.92 2.44
CA ASN A 81 -5.22 4.97 3.27
C ASN A 81 -4.00 4.44 4.02
N LEU A 82 -2.82 5.02 3.78
CA LEU A 82 -1.59 4.59 4.47
C LEU A 82 -1.58 4.94 5.96
N LYS A 83 -2.48 5.78 6.46
CA LYS A 83 -2.65 5.97 7.91
C LYS A 83 -3.33 4.79 8.59
N GLU A 84 -4.04 3.96 7.82
CA GLU A 84 -4.69 2.74 8.29
C GLU A 84 -3.86 1.50 7.96
N TYR A 85 -3.33 1.42 6.74
CA TYR A 85 -2.53 0.29 6.25
C TYR A 85 -1.15 0.77 5.77
N PRO A 86 -0.27 1.24 6.68
CA PRO A 86 1.03 1.79 6.31
C PRO A 86 2.02 0.72 5.83
N ILE A 87 1.83 -0.53 6.26
CA ILE A 87 2.77 -1.61 6.01
C ILE A 87 2.39 -2.33 4.72
N ILE A 88 3.34 -2.53 3.82
CA ILE A 88 3.25 -3.50 2.74
C ILE A 88 4.25 -4.62 2.99
N ARG A 89 3.79 -5.86 2.80
CA ARG A 89 4.61 -7.08 2.80
C ARG A 89 4.42 -7.77 1.46
N TRP A 90 5.50 -8.35 0.93
CA TRP A 90 5.44 -9.18 -0.27
C TRP A 90 6.64 -10.12 -0.31
N LYS A 91 6.56 -11.13 -1.16
CA LYS A 91 7.68 -12.01 -1.46
C LYS A 91 8.04 -11.89 -2.93
N TRP A 92 9.33 -11.92 -3.22
CA TRP A 92 9.85 -12.04 -4.58
C TRP A 92 11.00 -13.02 -4.65
N LYS A 93 11.27 -13.52 -5.85
CA LYS A 93 12.43 -14.34 -6.18
C LYS A 93 12.91 -13.90 -7.54
N VAL A 94 14.20 -13.69 -7.71
CA VAL A 94 14.80 -13.41 -9.02
C VAL A 94 15.62 -14.62 -9.44
N ALA A 95 15.29 -15.21 -10.58
CA ALA A 95 16.09 -16.29 -11.15
C ALA A 95 17.14 -15.76 -12.13
N ARG A 96 16.87 -14.62 -12.79
CA ARG A 96 17.80 -13.99 -13.71
C ARG A 96 17.70 -12.47 -13.69
N LEU A 97 18.86 -11.82 -13.56
CA LEU A 97 19.02 -10.39 -13.71
C LEU A 97 19.34 -10.01 -15.17
N PRO A 98 18.90 -8.83 -15.65
CA PRO A 98 19.33 -8.29 -16.93
C PRO A 98 20.83 -8.01 -16.94
N ASP A 99 21.49 -8.31 -18.05
CA ASP A 99 22.94 -8.21 -18.17
C ASP A 99 23.36 -6.73 -18.18
N GLY A 100 24.12 -6.31 -17.15
CA GLY A 100 24.61 -4.94 -17.01
C GLY A 100 23.55 -3.92 -16.57
N GLY A 101 22.40 -4.38 -16.05
CA GLY A 101 21.37 -3.49 -15.52
C GLY A 101 21.89 -2.54 -14.43
N ASP A 102 21.53 -1.26 -14.52
CA ASP A 102 21.85 -0.23 -13.54
C ASP A 102 20.85 0.93 -13.67
N VAL A 103 19.90 1.04 -12.72
CA VAL A 103 18.92 2.15 -12.64
C VAL A 103 19.54 3.55 -12.70
N ARG A 104 20.81 3.69 -12.32
CA ARG A 104 21.51 4.99 -12.34
C ARG A 104 21.91 5.38 -13.76
N ASN A 105 21.82 4.48 -14.74
CA ASN A 105 22.10 4.75 -16.13
C ASN A 105 20.82 4.57 -16.98
N LYS A 106 20.33 5.66 -17.56
CA LYS A 106 19.09 5.65 -18.37
C LYS A 106 19.07 4.62 -19.49
N LYS A 107 20.23 4.24 -20.05
CA LYS A 107 20.35 3.27 -21.16
C LYS A 107 20.53 1.82 -20.69
N MET A 108 20.62 1.61 -19.38
CA MET A 108 20.78 0.31 -18.73
C MET A 108 19.72 0.13 -17.63
N ASP A 109 18.65 0.92 -17.65
CA ASP A 109 17.65 1.00 -16.58
C ASP A 109 16.61 -0.11 -16.81
N ASP A 110 17.08 -1.35 -16.56
CA ASP A 110 16.32 -2.60 -16.56
C ASP A 110 16.52 -3.34 -15.23
N GLN A 111 15.45 -3.85 -14.66
CA GLN A 111 15.44 -4.65 -13.44
C GLN A 111 14.51 -5.86 -13.56
N ALA A 112 14.96 -6.99 -13.02
CA ALA A 112 14.21 -8.23 -13.06
C ALA A 112 12.95 -8.22 -12.19
N ALA A 113 12.96 -7.48 -11.08
CA ALA A 113 11.82 -7.40 -10.17
C ALA A 113 11.64 -5.97 -9.65
N GLN A 114 10.45 -5.42 -9.87
CA GLN A 114 10.07 -4.08 -9.43
C GLN A 114 8.66 -4.15 -8.85
N LEU A 115 8.44 -3.59 -7.65
CA LEU A 115 7.13 -3.35 -7.07
C LEU A 115 6.92 -1.85 -6.90
N TYR A 116 5.84 -1.34 -7.49
CA TYR A 116 5.49 0.08 -7.47
C TYR A 116 4.25 0.34 -6.63
N VAL A 117 4.30 1.41 -5.82
CA VAL A 117 3.13 2.00 -5.17
C VAL A 117 2.88 3.38 -5.77
N VAL A 118 1.67 3.61 -6.30
CA VAL A 118 1.31 4.81 -7.05
C VAL A 118 0.33 5.67 -6.26
N PHE A 119 0.67 6.95 -6.16
CA PHE A 119 -0.03 7.99 -5.44
C PHE A 119 -0.61 9.00 -6.44
N PRO A 120 -1.87 8.82 -6.87
CA PRO A 120 -2.47 9.67 -7.89
C PRO A 120 -2.61 11.12 -7.40
N ARG A 121 -2.26 12.07 -8.25
CA ARG A 121 -2.44 13.51 -7.98
C ARG A 121 -2.96 14.24 -9.19
N PHE A 122 -4.01 15.05 -9.02
CA PHE A 122 -4.62 15.72 -10.15
C PHE A 122 -3.70 16.78 -10.79
N PRO A 123 -3.57 16.82 -12.13
CA PRO A 123 -3.94 15.77 -13.07
C PRO A 123 -3.02 14.52 -12.98
N ALA A 124 -3.64 13.34 -12.80
CA ALA A 124 -2.96 12.09 -12.43
C ALA A 124 -1.87 11.66 -13.43
N MET A 125 -2.03 11.99 -14.70
CA MET A 125 -1.09 11.60 -15.75
C MET A 125 0.30 12.21 -15.57
N VAL A 126 0.41 13.37 -14.92
CA VAL A 126 1.68 14.13 -14.84
C VAL A 126 2.17 14.34 -13.40
N ASN A 127 1.27 14.40 -12.42
CA ASN A 127 1.64 14.79 -11.05
C ASN A 127 1.74 13.62 -10.07
N SER A 128 1.37 12.41 -10.49
CA SER A 128 1.39 11.22 -9.62
C SER A 128 2.78 10.94 -9.10
N ARG A 129 2.86 10.52 -7.83
CA ARG A 129 4.11 10.11 -7.19
C ARG A 129 4.19 8.61 -7.17
N VAL A 130 5.40 8.08 -7.36
CA VAL A 130 5.61 6.65 -7.44
C VAL A 130 6.83 6.27 -6.61
N ILE A 131 6.64 5.31 -5.71
CA ILE A 131 7.74 4.62 -5.03
C ILE A 131 7.93 3.29 -5.74
N GLY A 132 9.14 3.01 -6.20
CA GLY A 132 9.54 1.72 -6.72
C GLY A 132 10.49 1.01 -5.76
N TYR A 133 10.14 -0.19 -5.33
CA TYR A 133 11.04 -1.11 -4.65
C TYR A 133 11.61 -2.06 -5.69
N ILE A 134 12.94 -2.13 -5.80
CA ILE A 134 13.58 -2.84 -6.92
C ILE A 134 14.64 -3.82 -6.45
N TRP A 135 14.80 -4.89 -7.23
CA TRP A 135 15.98 -5.76 -7.21
C TRP A 135 16.92 -5.37 -8.35
N GLU A 136 18.05 -4.80 -7.99
CA GLU A 136 19.02 -4.24 -8.93
C GLU A 136 20.10 -5.22 -9.36
N SER A 137 20.73 -4.97 -10.52
CA SER A 137 21.88 -5.77 -10.93
C SER A 137 23.19 -5.18 -10.44
N SER A 138 23.29 -3.84 -10.38
CA SER A 138 24.56 -3.15 -10.12
C SER A 138 24.49 -2.08 -9.03
N ALA A 139 23.34 -1.42 -8.84
CA ALA A 139 23.23 -0.40 -7.79
C ALA A 139 23.16 -1.07 -6.40
N PRO A 140 23.92 -0.61 -5.39
CA PRO A 140 23.95 -1.27 -4.08
C PRO A 140 22.59 -1.29 -3.37
N SER A 141 22.30 -2.37 -2.64
CA SER A 141 21.17 -2.41 -1.70
C SER A 141 21.22 -1.25 -0.71
N GLY A 142 20.05 -0.70 -0.37
CA GLY A 142 19.90 0.49 0.46
C GLY A 142 20.02 1.81 -0.30
N SER A 143 20.41 1.79 -1.57
CA SER A 143 20.47 3.01 -2.39
C SER A 143 19.08 3.59 -2.65
N ILE A 144 19.01 4.92 -2.68
CA ILE A 144 17.84 5.68 -3.11
C ILE A 144 18.21 6.45 -4.38
N THR A 145 17.38 6.37 -5.42
CA THR A 145 17.62 7.07 -6.69
C THR A 145 16.32 7.57 -7.31
N GLU A 146 16.41 8.52 -8.23
CA GLU A 146 15.27 9.00 -9.02
C GLU A 146 15.30 8.37 -10.41
N SER A 147 14.11 8.12 -10.97
CA SER A 147 14.02 7.59 -12.33
C SER A 147 14.51 8.61 -13.34
N LYS A 148 15.37 8.15 -14.26
CA LYS A 148 15.81 8.93 -15.43
C LYS A 148 14.85 8.84 -16.62
N LYS A 149 13.79 8.02 -16.49
CA LYS A 149 12.76 7.78 -17.52
C LYS A 149 11.38 8.28 -17.12
N ARG A 150 10.98 8.13 -15.86
CA ARG A 150 9.64 8.45 -15.36
C ARG A 150 9.67 9.63 -14.39
N LEU A 151 8.87 10.66 -14.67
CA LEU A 151 8.74 11.79 -13.77
C LEU A 151 8.22 11.34 -12.40
N HIS A 152 8.73 11.99 -11.35
CA HIS A 152 8.26 11.82 -9.97
C HIS A 152 8.26 10.38 -9.43
N THR A 153 9.10 9.54 -10.03
CA THR A 153 9.33 8.15 -9.60
C THR A 153 10.65 8.09 -8.86
N LYS A 154 10.60 7.63 -7.62
CA LYS A 154 11.77 7.42 -6.77
C LYS A 154 11.88 5.94 -6.42
N TYR A 155 13.10 5.45 -6.38
CA TYR A 155 13.43 4.06 -6.17
C TYR A 155 14.12 3.86 -4.84
N ILE A 156 13.79 2.75 -4.18
CA ILE A 156 14.56 2.18 -3.07
C ILE A 156 15.05 0.81 -3.53
N VAL A 157 16.37 0.64 -3.58
CA VAL A 157 17.00 -0.63 -3.92
C VAL A 157 16.97 -1.51 -2.66
N LEU A 158 16.16 -2.57 -2.68
CA LEU A 158 16.05 -3.48 -1.53
C LEU A 158 17.02 -4.65 -1.65
N GLN A 159 17.09 -5.24 -2.84
CA GLN A 159 18.03 -6.31 -3.17
C GLN A 159 18.92 -5.88 -4.34
N SER A 160 20.12 -6.45 -4.41
CA SER A 160 21.09 -6.15 -5.45
C SER A 160 21.96 -7.35 -5.71
N GLY A 161 22.39 -7.51 -6.96
CA GLY A 161 23.39 -8.49 -7.34
C GLY A 161 22.86 -9.93 -7.39
N LYS A 162 23.80 -10.84 -7.61
CA LYS A 162 23.54 -12.24 -7.97
C LYS A 162 23.53 -13.19 -6.77
N GLU A 163 23.89 -12.69 -5.60
CA GLU A 163 24.21 -13.48 -4.41
C GLU A 163 23.02 -14.28 -3.89
N ARG A 164 21.80 -13.77 -4.09
CA ARG A 164 20.54 -14.36 -3.60
C ARG A 164 19.59 -14.79 -4.70
N LEU A 165 20.11 -15.03 -5.92
CA LEU A 165 19.28 -15.52 -7.01
C LEU A 165 18.71 -16.91 -6.68
N GLY A 166 17.46 -17.13 -7.06
CA GLY A 166 16.72 -18.36 -6.76
C GLY A 166 16.15 -18.44 -5.34
N GLU A 167 16.49 -17.51 -4.44
CA GLU A 167 15.91 -17.44 -3.10
C GLU A 167 14.60 -16.64 -3.08
N TRP A 168 13.62 -17.12 -2.31
CA TRP A 168 12.44 -16.32 -1.95
C TRP A 168 12.80 -15.35 -0.83
N ILE A 169 12.64 -14.06 -1.09
CA ILE A 169 12.89 -13.00 -0.13
C ILE A 169 11.56 -12.36 0.23
N GLU A 170 11.27 -12.29 1.52
CA GLU A 170 10.16 -11.49 2.03
C GLU A 170 10.65 -10.07 2.35
N GLU A 171 9.95 -9.08 1.83
CA GLU A 171 10.17 -7.68 2.13
C GLU A 171 8.99 -7.13 2.93
N LYS A 172 9.29 -6.25 3.89
CA LYS A 172 8.29 -5.55 4.69
C LYS A 172 8.67 -4.08 4.83
N ARG A 173 7.81 -3.17 4.36
CA ARG A 173 8.09 -1.72 4.31
C ARG A 173 6.94 -0.92 4.90
N ASN A 174 7.28 0.13 5.64
CA ASN A 174 6.34 1.17 6.02
C ASN A 174 6.29 2.21 4.88
N VAL A 175 5.29 2.06 4.01
CA VAL A 175 5.13 2.89 2.80
C VAL A 175 4.82 4.34 3.15
N TYR A 176 4.15 4.60 4.28
CA TYR A 176 3.90 5.95 4.76
C TYR A 176 5.22 6.65 5.09
N ALA A 177 6.09 5.99 5.85
CA ALA A 177 7.40 6.51 6.20
C ALA A 177 8.28 6.70 4.96
N ASP A 178 8.28 5.72 4.05
CA ASP A 178 9.03 5.79 2.80
C ASP A 178 8.55 6.96 1.92
N TYR A 179 7.24 7.20 1.83
CA TYR A 179 6.71 8.35 1.10
C TYR A 179 7.19 9.67 1.70
N LYS A 180 7.10 9.82 3.03
CA LYS A 180 7.55 11.04 3.71
C LYS A 180 9.05 11.28 3.53
N MET A 181 9.85 10.22 3.64
CA MET A 181 11.30 10.30 3.41
C MET A 181 11.63 10.75 1.97
N LEU A 182 10.94 10.19 0.98
CA LEU A 182 11.26 10.41 -0.43
C LEU A 182 10.74 11.73 -1.00
N PHE A 183 9.56 12.17 -0.55
CA PHE A 183 8.84 13.32 -1.11
C PHE A 183 8.68 14.49 -0.14
N ASN A 184 8.98 14.31 1.14
CA ASN A 184 8.83 15.33 2.19
C ASN A 184 7.41 15.93 2.29
N GLU A 185 6.39 15.09 2.12
CA GLU A 185 4.98 15.48 2.06
C GLU A 185 4.10 14.39 2.69
N GLU A 186 2.85 14.73 3.03
CA GLU A 186 1.86 13.72 3.43
C GLU A 186 1.37 12.93 2.20
N PRO A 187 1.33 11.59 2.27
CA PRO A 187 0.83 10.78 1.16
C PRO A 187 -0.68 10.96 0.98
N PRO A 188 -1.16 11.16 -0.27
CA PRO A 188 -2.56 10.90 -0.57
C PRO A 188 -2.85 9.39 -0.47
N PRO A 189 -4.12 8.96 -0.58
CA PRO A 189 -4.43 7.54 -0.70
C PRO A 189 -3.63 6.88 -1.84
N VAL A 190 -3.18 5.65 -1.62
CA VAL A 190 -2.66 4.81 -2.70
C VAL A 190 -3.80 4.59 -3.68
N GLY A 191 -3.52 4.67 -4.99
CA GLY A 191 -4.50 4.40 -6.04
C GLY A 191 -4.26 3.08 -6.78
N LYS A 192 -3.00 2.60 -6.78
CA LYS A 192 -2.59 1.46 -7.58
C LYS A 192 -1.27 0.87 -7.07
N ILE A 193 -1.12 -0.45 -7.18
CA ILE A 193 0.18 -1.11 -7.18
C ILE A 193 0.51 -1.64 -8.57
N SER A 194 1.79 -1.82 -8.84
CA SER A 194 2.23 -2.52 -10.04
C SER A 194 3.40 -3.43 -9.74
N ILE A 195 3.47 -4.58 -10.39
CA ILE A 195 4.71 -5.35 -10.51
C ILE A 195 5.21 -5.23 -11.95
N MET A 196 6.51 -5.13 -12.12
CA MET A 196 7.12 -4.87 -13.43
C MET A 196 8.43 -5.65 -13.57
N ILE A 197 8.69 -6.06 -14.81
CA ILE A 197 9.94 -6.65 -15.27
C ILE A 197 10.32 -6.01 -16.61
N ASP A 198 11.60 -5.74 -16.80
CA ASP A 198 12.14 -5.25 -18.06
C ASP A 198 13.56 -5.77 -18.33
N SER A 199 13.89 -5.88 -19.62
CA SER A 199 15.20 -6.22 -20.16
C SER A 199 15.42 -5.58 -21.53
N ASP A 200 14.64 -4.55 -21.87
CA ASP A 200 14.60 -3.96 -23.19
C ASP A 200 15.75 -2.96 -23.43
N ASP A 201 16.24 -2.25 -22.43
CA ASP A 201 17.37 -1.33 -22.60
C ASP A 201 18.70 -2.05 -22.77
N THR A 202 18.95 -3.02 -21.88
CA THR A 202 20.12 -3.91 -21.86
C THR A 202 20.11 -4.90 -23.02
N LYS A 203 18.97 -5.04 -23.71
CA LYS A 203 18.76 -6.01 -24.81
C LYS A 203 19.06 -7.45 -24.38
N SER A 204 18.80 -7.77 -23.11
CA SER A 204 19.12 -9.04 -22.48
C SER A 204 17.84 -9.81 -22.11
N SER A 205 17.84 -10.49 -20.97
CA SER A 205 16.70 -11.23 -20.45
C SER A 205 16.67 -11.21 -18.92
N ALA A 206 15.49 -11.28 -18.34
CA ALA A 206 15.26 -11.31 -16.91
C ALA A 206 14.14 -12.29 -16.54
N GLU A 207 14.16 -12.81 -15.30
CA GLU A 207 13.17 -13.76 -14.81
C GLU A 207 12.93 -13.54 -13.31
N SER A 208 11.67 -13.37 -12.92
CA SER A 208 11.28 -13.13 -11.53
C SER A 208 9.91 -13.68 -11.17
N PHE A 209 9.69 -13.77 -9.87
CA PHE A 209 8.48 -14.30 -9.27
C PHE A 209 8.00 -13.36 -8.17
N PHE A 210 6.69 -13.27 -7.99
CA PHE A 210 6.05 -12.46 -6.95
C PHE A 210 4.93 -13.23 -6.26
N SER A 211 4.81 -13.07 -4.94
CA SER A 211 3.71 -13.64 -4.17
C SER A 211 3.38 -12.79 -2.94
N GLU A 212 2.21 -13.05 -2.35
CA GLU A 212 1.80 -12.50 -1.04
C GLU A 212 1.89 -10.97 -0.92
N ILE A 213 1.51 -10.21 -1.95
CA ILE A 213 1.49 -8.75 -1.89
C ILE A 213 0.31 -8.29 -1.03
N ILE A 214 0.61 -7.86 0.20
CA ILE A 214 -0.38 -7.62 1.25
C ILE A 214 -0.09 -6.29 1.92
N PHE A 215 -1.12 -5.44 2.04
CA PHE A 215 -1.08 -4.29 2.93
C PHE A 215 -1.67 -4.67 4.28
N GLU A 216 -0.97 -4.33 5.35
CA GLU A 216 -1.32 -4.69 6.72
C GLU A 216 -1.53 -3.42 7.53
N LYS A 217 -2.47 -3.46 8.47
CA LYS A 217 -2.47 -2.48 9.55
C LYS A 217 -1.16 -2.62 10.31
N GLU A 218 -0.49 -1.51 10.59
CA GLU A 218 0.51 -1.53 11.66
C GLU A 218 -0.28 -1.83 12.93
N PRO A 219 0.10 -2.85 13.73
CA PRO A 219 -0.42 -2.92 15.07
C PRO A 219 -0.17 -1.53 15.65
N PHE A 220 -1.20 -0.91 16.21
CA PHE A 220 -0.98 0.19 17.13
C PHE A 220 -0.12 -0.44 18.22
N MET A 221 1.20 -0.41 18.04
CA MET A 221 2.13 -0.50 19.14
C MET A 221 1.59 0.62 19.99
N LEU A 222 0.89 0.24 21.07
CA LEU A 222 0.67 1.11 22.20
C LEU A 222 2.07 1.65 22.43
N ALA A 223 2.32 2.86 21.91
CA ALA A 223 3.59 3.51 22.04
C ALA A 223 3.85 3.38 23.53
N GLU A 224 4.89 2.63 23.91
CA GLU A 224 5.33 2.61 25.29
C GLU A 224 5.48 4.09 25.60
N ALA A 225 4.52 4.61 26.36
CA ALA A 225 4.56 5.99 26.78
C ALA A 225 5.95 6.13 27.40
N PRO A 226 6.76 7.13 26.99
CA PRO A 226 8.04 7.32 27.63
C PRO A 226 7.77 7.32 29.13
N ARG A 227 8.34 6.33 29.84
CA ARG A 227 8.21 6.28 31.30
C ARG A 227 8.59 7.66 31.80
N PRO A 228 7.77 8.31 32.63
CA PRO A 228 8.15 9.59 33.21
C PRO A 228 9.53 9.40 33.80
N ALA A 229 10.51 10.18 33.33
CA ALA A 229 11.83 10.17 33.92
C ALA A 229 11.63 10.43 35.42
N GLU A 230 12.05 9.48 36.26
CA GLU A 230 12.16 9.71 37.69
C GLU A 230 13.05 10.94 37.86
N LYS A 231 12.46 12.00 38.42
CA LYS A 231 13.22 13.18 38.82
C LYS A 231 14.06 12.77 40.03
N GLU A 232 15.30 12.36 39.79
CA GLU A 232 16.31 12.49 40.82
C GLU A 232 16.64 13.98 41.01
N GLY A 233 16.57 14.39 42.26
CA GLY A 233 16.46 15.79 42.65
C GLY A 233 17.76 16.57 42.69
N ALA A 234 17.54 17.89 42.66
CA ALA A 234 18.26 18.94 43.37
C ALA A 234 19.70 19.28 42.93
N GLY A 235 19.81 20.44 42.29
CA GLY A 235 21.02 21.26 42.23
C GLY A 235 20.67 22.67 41.77
N LEU A 236 20.22 23.51 42.71
CA LEU A 236 19.98 24.95 42.52
C LEU A 236 21.29 25.67 42.21
N THR A 237 21.28 26.53 41.17
CA THR A 237 21.84 27.88 41.25
C THR A 237 21.16 28.77 40.21
N GLU A 238 20.46 29.80 40.70
CA GLU A 238 19.95 30.91 39.92
C GLU A 238 21.10 31.78 39.41
N GLU A 239 21.06 32.20 38.14
CA GLU A 239 21.55 33.53 37.78
C GLU A 239 20.70 34.14 36.65
N LYS A 240 20.22 35.35 36.91
CA LYS A 240 19.33 36.16 36.07
C LYS A 240 20.05 36.67 34.82
N ARG A 241 19.35 36.71 33.67
CA ARG A 241 19.34 37.90 32.78
C ARG A 241 18.18 37.96 31.77
N ALA A 242 17.39 39.01 31.95
CA ALA A 242 16.60 39.81 31.01
C ALA A 242 16.26 39.29 29.58
N GLY A 243 14.96 39.02 29.38
CA GLY A 243 14.06 39.64 28.41
C GLY A 243 14.45 39.82 26.93
N LYS A 244 13.67 39.20 26.04
CA LYS A 244 13.02 39.91 24.90
C LYS A 244 11.91 39.06 24.27
N THR A 245 10.70 39.58 24.29
CA THR A 245 9.55 39.14 23.50
C THR A 245 9.77 39.57 22.04
N VAL A 246 9.60 38.66 21.07
CA VAL A 246 9.43 39.02 19.65
C VAL A 246 8.23 38.25 19.11
N SER A 247 7.26 39.05 18.67
CA SER A 247 6.05 38.74 17.94
C SER A 247 6.33 38.36 16.48
N GLY A 248 5.55 37.40 15.98
CA GLY A 248 5.04 37.27 14.60
C GLY A 248 5.92 37.70 13.43
N GLU A 249 6.35 36.73 12.61
CA GLU A 249 6.77 36.96 11.24
C GLU A 249 5.67 36.49 10.28
N GLY A 250 5.10 37.44 9.55
CA GLY A 250 4.33 37.19 8.34
C GLY A 250 5.28 36.93 7.16
N GLU A 251 4.82 36.12 6.21
CA GLU A 251 5.58 35.75 5.01
C GLU A 251 5.99 36.97 4.17
N SER A 252 7.23 36.91 3.65
CA SER A 252 7.84 37.98 2.85
C SER A 252 7.11 38.19 1.50
N PRO A 253 6.92 39.44 1.03
CA PRO A 253 6.22 39.79 -0.22
C PRO A 253 6.78 39.15 -1.50
N VAL A 254 8.02 38.64 -1.45
CA VAL A 254 8.68 37.96 -2.58
C VAL A 254 8.10 36.56 -2.80
N ALA A 255 7.78 35.83 -1.72
CA ALA A 255 7.21 34.49 -1.79
C ALA A 255 5.76 34.49 -2.32
N GLN A 256 4.98 35.53 -1.99
CA GLN A 256 3.64 35.70 -2.53
C GLN A 256 3.65 35.97 -4.04
N LYS A 257 4.57 36.81 -4.52
CA LYS A 257 4.71 37.13 -5.95
C LYS A 257 5.12 35.92 -6.79
N GLU A 258 6.05 35.08 -6.30
CA GLU A 258 6.41 33.84 -7.00
C GLU A 258 5.27 32.81 -7.02
N SER A 259 4.45 32.77 -5.97
CA SER A 259 3.30 31.86 -5.90
C SER A 259 2.18 32.25 -6.86
N GLU A 260 1.97 33.56 -7.08
CA GLU A 260 0.97 34.08 -8.02
C GLU A 260 1.41 33.92 -9.47
N VAL A 261 2.69 34.14 -9.78
CA VAL A 261 3.24 33.91 -11.13
C VAL A 261 3.10 32.44 -11.52
N LYS A 262 3.43 31.50 -10.61
CA LYS A 262 3.25 30.05 -10.85
C LYS A 262 1.79 29.63 -11.00
N LYS A 263 0.85 30.30 -10.31
CA LYS A 263 -0.59 30.06 -10.47
C LYS A 263 -1.10 30.52 -11.85
N GLU A 264 -0.64 31.67 -12.33
CA GLU A 264 -1.07 32.21 -13.62
C GLU A 264 -0.47 31.42 -14.80
N GLU A 265 0.76 30.93 -14.65
CA GLU A 265 1.40 30.05 -15.63
C GLU A 265 0.68 28.69 -15.73
N ASN A 266 0.31 28.10 -14.59
CA ASN A 266 -0.51 26.87 -14.55
C ASN A 266 -1.90 27.06 -15.16
N LYS A 267 -2.51 28.24 -15.00
CA LYS A 267 -3.81 28.57 -15.59
C LYS A 267 -3.73 28.64 -17.12
N LYS A 268 -2.65 29.21 -17.67
CA LYS A 268 -2.38 29.25 -19.12
C LYS A 268 -2.17 27.86 -19.71
N ILE A 269 -1.45 26.97 -19.01
CA ILE A 269 -1.24 25.58 -19.43
C ILE A 269 -2.57 24.81 -19.46
N ILE A 270 -3.41 24.97 -18.43
CA ILE A 270 -4.75 24.33 -18.38
C ILE A 270 -5.64 24.81 -19.54
N GLN A 271 -5.54 26.08 -19.91
CA GLN A 271 -6.32 26.64 -21.02
C GLN A 271 -5.84 26.12 -22.39
N ALA A 272 -4.54 25.95 -22.58
CA ALA A 272 -3.98 25.33 -23.78
C ALA A 272 -4.41 23.86 -23.92
N LEU A 273 -4.45 23.10 -22.82
CA LEU A 273 -4.84 21.69 -22.82
C LEU A 273 -6.34 21.46 -23.09
N LYS A 274 -7.21 22.43 -22.79
CA LYS A 274 -8.65 22.36 -23.13
C LYS A 274 -8.92 22.40 -24.64
N GLY A 275 -8.00 22.95 -25.43
CA GLY A 275 -8.10 23.00 -26.90
C GLY A 275 -7.69 21.70 -27.61
N LEU A 276 -7.05 20.77 -26.90
CA LEU A 276 -6.48 19.53 -27.45
C LEU A 276 -7.39 18.30 -27.28
N TRP A 277 -8.57 18.45 -26.67
CA TRP A 277 -9.52 17.34 -26.49
C TRP A 277 -10.55 17.28 -27.63
N PRO A 278 -10.76 16.12 -28.29
CA PRO A 278 -11.81 15.99 -29.30
C PRO A 278 -13.20 16.10 -28.65
N LYS A 279 -14.12 16.82 -29.32
CA LYS A 279 -15.52 16.95 -28.89
C LYS A 279 -16.17 15.54 -28.82
N LYS A 280 -16.81 15.22 -27.70
CA LYS A 280 -17.57 13.97 -27.50
C LYS A 280 -18.58 13.77 -28.64
N LYS A 281 -18.54 12.60 -29.29
CA LYS A 281 -19.70 12.08 -30.03
C LYS A 281 -20.82 11.73 -29.04
N PRO A 282 -22.10 11.86 -29.42
CA PRO A 282 -23.21 11.49 -28.56
C PRO A 282 -23.16 10.00 -28.23
N ALA A 283 -23.54 9.65 -27.00
CA ALA A 283 -23.49 8.31 -26.46
C ALA A 283 -24.37 7.34 -27.24
N ASP A 284 -23.79 6.21 -27.64
CA ASP A 284 -24.53 5.07 -28.19
C ASP A 284 -25.47 4.50 -27.13
N LYS A 285 -26.72 4.21 -27.53
CA LYS A 285 -27.82 3.71 -26.71
C LYS A 285 -27.58 2.33 -26.07
N GLU A 286 -26.43 1.71 -26.32
CA GLU A 286 -26.09 0.34 -25.92
C GLU A 286 -25.55 0.25 -24.47
N ALA A 287 -25.19 1.37 -23.84
CA ALA A 287 -24.67 1.41 -22.47
C ALA A 287 -25.75 1.41 -21.37
N ALA A 288 -27.04 1.57 -21.72
CA ALA A 288 -28.15 1.51 -20.75
C ALA A 288 -28.65 0.08 -20.50
N GLU A 289 -28.28 -0.88 -21.35
CA GLU A 289 -28.79 -2.26 -21.30
C GLU A 289 -27.96 -3.19 -20.38
N ASN A 290 -26.80 -2.73 -19.91
CA ASN A 290 -25.87 -3.49 -19.04
C ASN A 290 -25.75 -2.94 -17.61
N ALA A 291 -26.72 -2.13 -17.14
CA ALA A 291 -26.76 -1.70 -15.74
C ALA A 291 -27.16 -2.87 -14.84
N ILE A 292 -26.38 -3.12 -13.79
CA ILE A 292 -26.64 -4.13 -12.76
C ILE A 292 -28.01 -3.83 -12.11
N PRO A 293 -28.98 -4.76 -12.09
CA PRO A 293 -30.28 -4.51 -11.46
C PRO A 293 -30.15 -4.37 -9.95
N GLU A 294 -30.99 -3.52 -9.35
CA GLU A 294 -31.07 -3.40 -7.90
C GLU A 294 -31.46 -4.74 -7.24
N PRO A 295 -30.92 -5.03 -6.03
CA PRO A 295 -31.20 -6.28 -5.34
C PRO A 295 -32.69 -6.40 -5.01
N THR A 296 -33.22 -7.59 -5.29
CA THR A 296 -34.62 -7.96 -5.11
C THR A 296 -35.03 -7.94 -3.63
N PRO A 297 -36.32 -7.80 -3.30
CA PRO A 297 -36.80 -7.87 -1.92
C PRO A 297 -36.38 -9.17 -1.19
N ALA A 298 -36.27 -10.29 -1.91
CA ALA A 298 -35.82 -11.58 -1.37
C ALA A 298 -34.33 -11.60 -0.97
N GLU A 299 -33.47 -10.87 -1.69
CA GLU A 299 -32.05 -10.72 -1.34
C GLU A 299 -31.84 -9.80 -0.13
N ARG A 300 -32.79 -8.88 0.13
CA ARG A 300 -32.80 -8.06 1.36
C ARG A 300 -33.19 -8.88 2.60
N GLU A 301 -34.00 -9.92 2.44
CA GLU A 301 -34.38 -10.82 3.53
C GLU A 301 -33.25 -11.78 3.96
N GLN A 302 -32.28 -12.11 3.09
CA GLN A 302 -31.11 -12.91 3.49
C GLN A 302 -30.19 -12.17 4.48
N GLY A 303 -30.18 -10.83 4.47
CA GLY A 303 -29.50 -10.01 5.49
C GLY A 303 -30.12 -10.13 6.88
N ILE A 304 -31.40 -10.50 6.98
CA ILE A 304 -32.13 -10.72 8.24
C ILE A 304 -31.77 -12.08 8.84
N GLY A 305 -31.47 -13.08 7.99
CA GLY A 305 -31.03 -14.41 8.42
C GLY A 305 -29.70 -14.43 9.19
N ILE A 306 -28.74 -13.58 8.79
CA ILE A 306 -27.46 -13.43 9.49
C ILE A 306 -27.66 -12.85 10.89
N TYR A 307 -28.62 -11.93 11.04
CA TYR A 307 -28.95 -11.31 12.33
C TYR A 307 -29.64 -12.30 13.29
N LEU A 308 -30.42 -13.26 12.76
CA LEU A 308 -31.06 -14.30 13.56
C LEU A 308 -30.08 -15.40 14.02
N ILE A 309 -29.09 -15.75 13.19
CA ILE A 309 -28.11 -16.80 13.50
C ILE A 309 -27.02 -16.30 14.47
N VAL A 310 -26.59 -15.04 14.33
CA VAL A 310 -25.46 -14.49 15.14
C VAL A 310 -25.94 -13.54 16.23
N GLY A 311 -27.02 -12.80 16.03
CA GLY A 311 -27.52 -11.79 16.98
C GLY A 311 -28.26 -12.39 18.18
N ILE A 312 -29.05 -13.45 17.99
CA ILE A 312 -29.80 -14.10 19.08
C ILE A 312 -28.86 -14.72 20.14
N PRO A 313 -27.80 -15.48 19.78
CA PRO A 313 -26.86 -16.00 20.76
C PRO A 313 -26.16 -14.91 21.58
N ILE A 314 -25.83 -13.78 20.95
CA ILE A 314 -25.20 -12.63 21.62
C ILE A 314 -26.17 -11.97 22.61
N LEU A 315 -27.43 -11.80 22.22
CA LEU A 315 -28.46 -11.23 23.09
C LEU A 315 -28.74 -12.13 24.31
N ILE A 316 -28.81 -13.45 24.11
CA ILE A 316 -28.95 -14.43 25.19
C ILE A 316 -27.76 -14.35 26.15
N LEU A 317 -26.54 -14.24 25.61
CA LEU A 317 -25.33 -14.10 26.43
C LEU A 317 -25.35 -12.83 27.29
N ILE A 318 -25.77 -11.70 26.73
CA ILE A 318 -25.93 -10.43 27.47
C ILE A 318 -26.97 -10.56 28.58
N ILE A 319 -28.12 -11.19 28.31
CA ILE A 319 -29.17 -11.41 29.32
C ILE A 319 -28.67 -12.32 30.45
N VAL A 320 -27.95 -13.39 30.13
CA VAL A 320 -27.36 -14.29 31.14
C VAL A 320 -26.35 -13.54 32.01
N VAL A 321 -25.49 -12.70 31.42
CA VAL A 321 -24.53 -11.87 32.16
C VAL A 321 -25.25 -10.88 33.09
N LEU A 322 -26.34 -10.25 32.62
CA LEU A 322 -27.14 -9.32 33.43
C LEU A 322 -27.85 -10.04 34.59
N ILE A 323 -28.42 -11.22 34.36
CA ILE A 323 -29.06 -12.03 35.41
C ILE A 323 -28.03 -12.49 36.46
N VAL A 324 -26.84 -12.90 36.03
CA VAL A 324 -25.76 -13.29 36.95
C VAL A 324 -25.26 -12.09 37.76
N LYS A 325 -25.13 -10.91 37.15
CA LYS A 325 -24.83 -9.66 37.88
C LYS A 325 -25.92 -9.29 38.89
N ALA A 326 -27.19 -9.38 38.50
CA ALA A 326 -28.32 -9.07 39.36
C ALA A 326 -28.42 -10.06 40.55
N LYS A 327 -28.22 -11.35 40.31
CA LYS A 327 -28.19 -12.37 41.38
C LYS A 327 -26.95 -12.28 42.26
N GLY A 328 -25.80 -11.88 41.71
CA GLY A 328 -24.59 -11.61 42.48
C GLY A 328 -24.75 -10.40 43.41
N ALA A 329 -25.44 -9.35 42.96
CA ALA A 329 -25.78 -8.17 43.76
C ALA A 329 -26.80 -8.48 44.87
N LEU A 330 -27.71 -9.44 44.66
CA LEU A 330 -28.65 -9.89 45.70
C LEU A 330 -28.05 -10.78 46.80
N SER A 331 -26.78 -11.22 46.68
CA SER A 331 -26.10 -11.96 47.76
C SER A 331 -25.22 -11.09 48.67
N LEU A 332 -25.24 -9.77 48.45
CA LEU A 332 -24.51 -8.77 49.25
C LEU A 332 -25.43 -7.73 49.92
N PHE A 333 -26.71 -8.05 50.10
CA PHE A 333 -27.64 -7.31 50.94
C PHE A 333 -28.35 -8.23 51.92
#